data_AF-A0A5K1K1R2-F1
#
_entry.id   AF-A0A5K1K1R2-F1
#
_cell.length_a   1.000
_cell.length_b   1.000
_cell.length_c   1.000
_cell.angle_alpha   90.00
_cell.angle_beta   90.00
_cell.angle_gamma   90.00
#
_symmetry.space_group_name_H-M   'P 1'
#
loop_
_entity.id
_entity.type
_entity.pdbx_description
1 polymer ?
#
loop_
_entity_poly.entity_id
_entity_poly.type
_entity_poly.pdbx_seq_one_letter_code
_entity_poly.pdbx_strand_id
1 'polypeptide(L)'
;MKSSLCKQAVVPSKRLRNKIAGFTTHLMKRIQKGPVRGISFKLQEEERERKDNYVPEVSALDINTNPLEIDPDTKDLLNSLNFDSIPFTVVQPATQQAERGQRRERRNVPGAGRS
;
A
#
# COMPACT_ATOMS: atom_id res chain seq x y z
N MET A 1 -17.68 -2.88 -33.53
CA MET A 1 -18.73 -2.43 -32.59
C MET A 1 -18.25 -1.26 -31.70
N LYS A 2 -18.02 -0.03 -32.20
CA LYS A 2 -17.50 1.09 -31.35
C LYS A 2 -18.21 2.46 -31.52
N SER A 3 -19.19 2.60 -32.41
CA SER A 3 -19.86 3.90 -32.67
C SER A 3 -21.36 3.92 -32.36
N SER A 4 -21.96 2.80 -31.93
CA SER A 4 -23.40 2.67 -31.72
C SER A 4 -23.88 3.11 -30.33
N LEU A 5 -23.07 2.96 -29.28
CA LEU A 5 -23.49 3.21 -27.89
C LEU A 5 -23.87 4.68 -27.62
N CYS A 6 -23.12 5.64 -28.19
CA CYS A 6 -23.43 7.07 -28.05
C CYS A 6 -24.54 7.55 -29.01
N LYS A 7 -25.16 6.66 -29.80
CA LYS A 7 -26.35 7.00 -30.60
C LYS A 7 -27.65 6.93 -29.80
N GLN A 8 -27.72 6.09 -28.77
CA GLN A 8 -28.89 5.97 -27.88
C GLN A 8 -28.90 7.04 -26.78
N ALA A 9 -27.75 7.63 -26.46
CA ALA A 9 -27.69 8.79 -25.58
C ALA A 9 -28.14 10.06 -26.33
N VAL A 10 -29.07 10.80 -25.74
CA VAL A 10 -29.54 12.09 -26.28
C VAL A 10 -28.42 13.12 -26.10
N VAL A 11 -27.63 13.33 -27.15
CA VAL A 11 -26.53 14.31 -27.19
C VAL A 11 -26.83 15.36 -28.27
N PRO A 12 -26.92 16.66 -27.91
CA PRO A 12 -27.46 17.71 -28.80
C PRO A 12 -26.53 18.07 -29.96
N SER A 13 -25.20 17.89 -29.83
CA SER A 13 -24.25 18.25 -30.88
C SER A 13 -23.40 17.08 -31.35
N LYS A 14 -23.17 17.03 -32.68
CA LYS A 14 -22.28 16.04 -33.33
C LYS A 14 -20.85 16.13 -32.80
N ARG A 15 -20.34 17.36 -32.57
CA ARG A 15 -18.99 17.59 -32.04
C ARG A 15 -18.83 17.01 -30.61
N LEU A 16 -19.83 17.20 -29.74
CA LEU A 16 -19.82 16.63 -28.39
C LEU A 16 -19.91 15.10 -28.42
N ARG A 17 -20.77 14.54 -29.28
CA ARG A 17 -20.88 13.09 -29.49
C ARG A 17 -19.53 12.47 -29.88
N ASN A 18 -18.81 13.11 -30.80
CA ASN A 18 -17.49 12.62 -31.24
C ASN A 18 -16.44 12.69 -30.11
N LYS A 19 -16.47 13.74 -29.27
CA LYS A 19 -15.60 13.82 -28.09
C LYS A 19 -15.91 12.71 -27.08
N ILE A 20 -17.18 12.46 -26.79
CA ILE A 20 -17.61 11.39 -25.87
C ILE A 20 -17.19 10.03 -26.42
N ALA A 21 -17.49 9.74 -27.69
CA ALA A 21 -17.10 8.48 -28.32
C ALA A 21 -15.57 8.28 -28.34
N GLY A 22 -14.80 9.34 -28.60
CA GLY A 22 -13.34 9.33 -28.52
C GLY A 22 -12.84 8.98 -27.11
N PHE A 23 -13.38 9.64 -26.09
CA PHE A 23 -13.02 9.35 -24.70
C PHE A 23 -13.39 7.92 -24.28
N THR A 24 -14.61 7.47 -24.59
CA THR A 24 -15.06 6.11 -24.30
C THR A 24 -14.17 5.06 -24.98
N THR A 25 -13.81 5.24 -26.25
CA THR A 25 -12.92 4.28 -26.94
C THR A 25 -11.51 4.26 -26.37
N HIS A 26 -10.97 5.41 -25.96
CA HIS A 26 -9.69 5.48 -25.26
C HIS A 26 -9.76 4.79 -23.89
N LEU A 27 -10.86 4.98 -23.17
CA LEU A 27 -11.08 4.36 -21.87
C LEU A 27 -11.21 2.84 -21.95
N MET A 28 -11.97 2.33 -22.92
CA MET A 28 -12.10 0.89 -23.15
C MET A 28 -10.75 0.23 -23.48
N LYS A 29 -9.86 0.92 -24.22
CA LYS A 29 -8.48 0.44 -24.45
C LYS A 29 -7.64 0.39 -23.16
N ARG A 30 -7.90 1.27 -22.19
CA ARG A 30 -7.19 1.27 -20.90
C ARG A 30 -7.69 0.15 -19.99
N ILE A 31 -9.00 -0.10 -19.95
CA ILE A 31 -9.61 -1.21 -19.20
C ILE A 31 -9.03 -2.56 -19.65
N GLN A 32 -8.79 -2.74 -20.95
CA GLN A 32 -8.15 -3.95 -21.49
C GLN A 32 -6.69 -4.15 -21.02
N LYS A 33 -5.97 -3.06 -20.70
CA LYS A 33 -4.59 -3.13 -20.21
C LYS A 33 -4.51 -3.31 -18.69
N GLY A 34 -5.57 -2.98 -17.95
CA GLY A 34 -5.60 -3.08 -16.51
C GLY A 34 -6.68 -2.21 -15.86
N PRO A 35 -6.75 -2.22 -14.52
CA PRO A 35 -7.72 -1.42 -13.77
C PRO A 35 -7.49 0.07 -13.98
N VAL A 36 -8.58 0.82 -14.15
CA VAL A 36 -8.54 2.27 -14.38
C VAL A 36 -9.15 2.99 -13.17
N ARG A 37 -8.36 3.84 -12.50
CA ARG A 37 -8.81 4.64 -11.35
C ARG A 37 -10.04 5.48 -11.70
N GLY A 38 -11.06 5.44 -10.83
CA GLY A 38 -12.26 6.28 -10.93
C GLY A 38 -13.40 5.69 -11.76
N ILE A 39 -13.30 4.43 -12.18
CA ILE A 39 -14.37 3.70 -12.86
C ILE A 39 -14.59 2.38 -12.13
N SER A 40 -15.82 2.08 -11.75
CA SER A 40 -16.22 0.75 -11.30
C SER A 40 -16.60 -0.10 -12.51
N PHE A 41 -16.03 -1.30 -12.57
CA PHE A 41 -16.44 -2.33 -13.51
C PHE A 41 -16.72 -3.57 -12.68
N LYS A 42 -17.95 -4.08 -12.74
CA LYS A 42 -18.42 -5.18 -11.87
C LYS A 42 -17.48 -6.39 -11.88
N LEU A 43 -16.88 -6.70 -13.03
CA LEU A 43 -15.91 -7.79 -13.16
C LEU A 43 -14.61 -7.54 -12.38
N GLN A 44 -14.14 -6.29 -12.32
CA GLN A 44 -12.94 -5.90 -11.56
C GLN A 44 -13.22 -5.91 -10.05
N GLU A 45 -14.44 -5.58 -9.64
CA GLU A 45 -14.86 -5.66 -8.25
C GLU A 45 -14.89 -7.11 -7.76
N GLU A 46 -15.43 -8.04 -8.56
CA GLU A 46 -15.50 -9.46 -8.22
C GLU A 46 -14.10 -10.13 -8.17
N GLU A 47 -13.19 -9.81 -9.11
CA GLU A 47 -11.80 -10.29 -9.03
C GLU A 47 -11.06 -9.72 -7.83
N ARG A 48 -11.30 -8.44 -7.51
CA ARG A 48 -10.70 -7.80 -6.34
C ARG A 48 -11.22 -8.46 -5.07
N GLU A 49 -12.52 -8.73 -4.97
CA GLU A 49 -13.13 -9.39 -3.82
C GLU A 49 -12.58 -10.81 -3.63
N ARG A 50 -12.34 -11.55 -4.73
CA ARG A 50 -11.71 -12.88 -4.65
C ARG A 50 -10.25 -12.82 -4.19
N LYS A 51 -9.52 -11.75 -4.54
CA LYS A 51 -8.13 -11.54 -4.12
C LYS A 51 -8.02 -11.00 -2.69
N ASP A 52 -8.90 -10.08 -2.31
CA ASP A 52 -8.94 -9.49 -0.96
C ASP A 52 -9.43 -10.53 0.06
N ASN A 53 -10.34 -11.44 -0.32
CA ASN A 53 -10.78 -12.58 0.51
C ASN A 53 -9.87 -13.81 0.44
N TYR A 54 -8.72 -13.72 -0.25
CA TYR A 54 -7.79 -14.83 -0.32
C TYR A 54 -7.13 -15.05 1.06
N VAL A 55 -7.55 -16.10 1.75
CA VAL A 55 -6.91 -16.58 2.96
C VAL A 55 -5.93 -17.68 2.56
N PRO A 56 -4.62 -17.53 2.83
CA PRO A 56 -3.64 -18.58 2.55
C PRO A 56 -3.84 -19.79 3.46
N GLU A 57 -3.43 -20.97 2.99
CA GLU A 57 -3.51 -22.21 3.78
C GLU A 57 -2.63 -22.17 5.05
N VAL A 58 -1.48 -21.49 4.97
CA VAL A 58 -0.56 -21.29 6.10
C VAL A 58 -0.53 -19.81 6.43
N SER A 59 -0.83 -19.49 7.69
CA SER A 59 -0.71 -18.12 8.19
C SER A 59 0.75 -17.74 8.30
N ALA A 60 1.13 -16.57 7.81
CA ALA A 60 2.49 -16.04 8.01
C ALA A 60 2.85 -15.85 9.50
N LEU A 61 1.83 -15.76 10.36
CA LEU A 61 1.94 -15.64 11.82
C LEU A 61 1.94 -16.98 12.55
N ASP A 62 1.90 -18.11 11.84
CA ASP A 62 1.90 -19.41 12.49
C ASP A 62 3.23 -19.67 13.19
N ILE A 63 3.17 -19.66 14.53
CA ILE A 63 4.29 -19.80 15.46
C ILE A 63 4.98 -21.16 15.30
N ASN A 64 4.30 -22.17 14.72
CA ASN A 64 4.87 -23.47 14.43
C ASN A 64 5.86 -23.46 13.25
N THR A 65 5.69 -22.52 12.31
CA THR A 65 6.50 -22.45 11.08
C THR A 65 7.64 -21.45 11.19
N ASN A 66 7.44 -20.36 11.91
CA ASN A 66 8.47 -19.37 12.22
C ASN A 66 8.54 -19.17 13.74
N PRO A 67 9.68 -19.48 14.38
CA PRO A 67 9.85 -19.19 15.81
C PRO A 67 9.79 -17.67 16.04
N LEU A 68 9.05 -17.26 17.08
CA LEU A 68 8.95 -15.86 17.47
C LEU A 68 10.29 -15.40 18.04
N GLU A 69 10.98 -14.51 17.34
CA GLU A 69 12.20 -13.87 17.84
C GLU A 69 11.82 -12.65 18.68
N ILE A 70 12.23 -12.64 19.95
CA ILE A 70 11.97 -11.53 20.88
C ILE A 70 13.27 -10.96 21.45
N ASP A 71 13.22 -9.69 21.82
CA ASP A 71 14.29 -9.01 22.54
C ASP A 71 14.26 -9.37 24.04
N PRO A 72 15.37 -9.19 24.77
CA PRO A 72 15.40 -9.42 26.22
C PRO A 72 14.41 -8.55 26.99
N ASP A 73 14.23 -7.29 26.60
CA ASP A 73 13.30 -6.37 27.29
C ASP A 73 11.83 -6.77 27.07
N THR A 74 11.50 -7.32 25.90
CA THR A 74 10.15 -7.81 25.62
C THR A 74 9.85 -9.12 26.35
N LYS A 75 10.87 -9.96 26.61
CA LYS A 75 10.73 -11.13 27.48
C LYS A 75 10.29 -10.74 28.90
N ASP A 76 10.91 -9.72 29.49
CA ASP A 76 10.56 -9.29 30.85
C ASP A 76 9.14 -8.70 30.92
N LEU A 77 8.71 -8.04 29.85
CA LEU A 77 7.32 -7.60 29.68
C LEU A 77 6.36 -8.80 29.60
N LEU A 78 6.66 -9.83 28.80
CA LEU A 78 5.87 -11.06 28.70
C LEU A 78 5.72 -11.76 30.06
N ASN A 79 6.80 -11.83 30.84
CA ASN A 79 6.78 -12.38 32.19
C ASN A 79 5.87 -11.56 33.13
N SER A 80 5.92 -10.23 33.06
CA SER A 80 5.07 -9.35 33.89
C SER A 80 3.57 -9.48 33.59
N LEU A 81 3.24 -9.84 32.34
CA LEU A 81 1.88 -10.04 31.86
C LEU A 81 1.42 -11.51 32.01
N ASN A 82 2.26 -12.39 32.57
CA ASN A 82 2.02 -13.83 32.75
C ASN A 82 1.79 -14.60 31.44
N PHE A 83 2.50 -14.25 30.36
CA PHE A 83 2.42 -14.92 29.05
C PHE A 83 3.59 -15.88 28.79
N ASP A 84 4.06 -16.58 29.83
CA ASP A 84 5.24 -17.48 29.78
C ASP A 84 5.03 -18.75 28.96
N SER A 85 3.79 -19.08 28.59
CA SER A 85 3.46 -20.31 27.86
C SER A 85 3.67 -20.22 26.34
N ILE A 86 4.08 -19.06 25.82
CA ILE A 86 4.27 -18.84 24.38
C ILE A 86 5.70 -19.25 24.00
N PRO A 87 5.92 -20.13 23.00
CA PRO A 87 7.26 -20.48 22.56
C PRO A 87 7.91 -19.31 21.79
N PHE A 88 9.04 -18.81 22.29
CA PHE A 88 9.83 -17.75 21.67
C PHE A 88 11.33 -18.03 21.78
N THR A 89 12.11 -17.44 20.87
CA THR A 89 13.57 -17.45 20.85
C THR A 89 14.08 -16.05 21.16
N VAL A 90 14.98 -15.91 22.13
CA VAL A 90 15.55 -14.60 22.47
C VAL A 90 16.72 -14.28 21.56
N VAL A 91 16.66 -13.14 20.86
CA VAL A 91 17.74 -12.64 20.00
C VAL A 91 18.28 -11.35 20.61
N GLN A 92 19.59 -11.15 20.58
CA GLN A 92 20.21 -9.90 20.99
C GLN A 92 20.11 -8.92 19.82
N PRO A 93 19.43 -7.77 19.97
CA PRO A 93 19.35 -6.80 18.88
C PRO A 93 20.75 -6.26 18.61
N ALA A 94 21.23 -6.46 17.37
CA ALA A 94 22.42 -5.77 16.90
C ALA A 94 22.07 -4.28 16.80
N THR A 95 22.37 -3.50 17.84
CA THR A 95 22.34 -2.04 17.79
C THR A 95 23.34 -1.58 16.73
N GLN A 96 22.91 -1.58 15.48
CA GLN A 96 23.46 -0.69 14.47
C GLN A 96 23.08 0.70 14.94
N GLN A 97 23.89 1.27 15.82
CA GLN A 97 23.93 2.71 15.98
C GLN A 97 24.28 3.24 14.59
N ALA A 98 23.24 3.60 13.82
CA ALA A 98 23.42 4.48 12.70
C ALA A 98 24.06 5.71 13.32
N GLU A 99 25.39 5.85 13.17
CA GLU A 99 26.10 7.08 13.46
C GLU A 99 25.26 8.16 12.81
N ARG A 100 24.55 8.95 13.62
CA ARG A 100 23.85 10.13 13.14
C ARG A 100 24.97 10.96 12.52
N GLY A 101 25.08 10.89 11.19
CA GLY A 101 26.22 11.42 10.46
C GLY A 101 26.53 12.80 10.99
N GLN A 102 27.80 13.00 11.37
CA GLN A 102 28.29 14.18 12.09
C GLN A 102 27.52 15.40 11.60
N ARG A 103 26.66 15.93 12.47
CA ARG A 103 25.81 17.08 12.20
C ARG A 103 26.72 18.15 11.64
N ARG A 104 26.70 18.35 10.31
CA ARG A 104 27.57 19.29 9.62
C ARG A 104 27.51 20.59 10.38
N GLU A 105 28.65 20.93 10.97
CA GLU A 105 28.86 22.09 11.79
C GLU A 105 28.22 23.29 11.08
N ARG A 106 27.24 23.92 11.75
CA ARG A 106 26.51 25.04 11.16
C ARG A 106 27.57 26.08 10.80
N ARG A 107 27.73 26.35 9.50
CA ARG A 107 28.58 27.44 9.00
C ARG A 107 28.23 28.69 9.80
N ASN A 108 29.23 29.21 10.52
CA ASN A 108 29.13 30.46 11.24
C ASN A 108 28.68 31.55 10.25
N VAL A 109 27.52 32.16 10.49
CA VAL A 109 27.05 33.31 9.69
C VAL A 109 27.59 34.56 10.39
N PRO A 110 28.51 35.31 9.76
CA PRO A 110 29.00 36.56 10.35
C PRO A 110 27.84 37.55 10.47
N GLY A 111 27.61 38.10 11.66
CA GLY A 111 26.65 39.19 11.89
C GLY A 111 25.45 38.88 12.79
N ALA A 112 25.31 37.66 13.35
CA ALA A 112 24.32 37.39 14.40
C ALA A 112 24.80 37.93 15.77
N GLY A 113 24.95 39.26 15.83
CA GLY A 113 25.18 40.00 17.07
C GLY A 113 23.92 39.99 17.93
N ARG A 114 24.11 39.70 19.21
CA ARG A 114 23.09 39.79 20.27
C ARG A 114 22.48 41.20 20.32
N SER A 115 21.16 41.26 20.46
CA SER A 115 20.48 42.27 21.28
C SER A 115 20.15 41.62 22.63
#